data_AF-U3GJ93-F1
#
_entry.id   AF-U3GJ93-F1
#
_cell.length_a   1.000
_cell.length_b   1.000
_cell.length_c   1.000
_cell.angle_alpha   90.00
_cell.angle_beta   90.00
_cell.angle_gamma   90.00
#
_symmetry.space_group_name_H-M   'P 1'
#
loop_
_entity.id
_entity.type
_entity.pdbx_description
1 polymer ?
#
loop_
_entity_poly.entity_id
_entity_poly.type
_entity_poly.pdbx_seq_one_letter_code
_entity_poly.pdbx_strand_id
1 'polypeptide(L)'
;MLTNAEGVAAASSQIAAGNLNLSSRTEEQAASLEETAANIGELTSTVRRNSESAVQASSLAGHASDTAVRGGKVMNEVVQTMQGISESSAKVGEIIGVIDSIAFQTNILALNAAVEAARAGEQGRGFAVVAGEVRTLAQRSASAAKEIKGLISQSTERVEAGARLVHEAGTIIDDIVTSVHRVTQIVGEISAASAEQSTGIDQVNVAVGQIEEVTQQNAALVEEASAAAHAMAEQADSLRRAVAVFKLRDSAVGA
;
A
#
# COMPACT_ATOMS: atom_id res chain seq x y z
N MET A 1 -18.98 -70.13 38.29
CA MET A 1 -20.11 -69.36 37.69
C MET A 1 -20.35 -68.06 38.44
N LEU A 2 -20.52 -68.06 39.78
CA LEU A 2 -20.64 -66.84 40.59
C LEU A 2 -19.47 -65.86 40.40
N THR A 3 -18.22 -66.35 40.47
CA THR A 3 -17.00 -65.56 40.22
C THR A 3 -16.93 -64.95 38.81
N ASN A 4 -17.47 -65.63 37.79
CA ASN A 4 -17.52 -65.09 36.43
C ASN A 4 -18.59 -63.99 36.29
N ALA A 5 -19.75 -64.15 36.96
CA ALA A 5 -20.79 -63.13 36.96
C ALA A 5 -20.33 -61.84 37.68
N GLU A 6 -19.61 -61.96 38.80
CA GLU A 6 -18.98 -60.81 39.47
C GLU A 6 -17.93 -60.13 38.59
N GLY A 7 -17.12 -60.91 37.87
CA GLY A 7 -16.17 -60.37 36.89
C GLY A 7 -16.83 -59.59 35.75
N VAL A 8 -17.92 -60.10 35.18
CA VAL A 8 -18.68 -59.41 34.11
C VAL A 8 -19.33 -58.13 34.64
N ALA A 9 -19.91 -58.16 35.84
CA ALA A 9 -20.49 -56.96 36.45
C ALA A 9 -19.43 -55.88 36.72
N ALA A 10 -18.26 -56.27 37.24
CA ALA A 10 -17.15 -55.34 37.46
C ALA A 10 -16.62 -54.75 36.14
N ALA A 11 -16.41 -55.58 35.12
CA ALA A 11 -15.96 -55.13 33.80
C ALA A 11 -16.98 -54.18 33.14
N SER A 12 -18.28 -54.48 33.25
CA SER A 12 -19.36 -53.63 32.71
C SER A 12 -19.41 -52.26 33.39
N SER A 13 -19.24 -52.22 34.71
CA SER A 13 -19.13 -50.97 35.47
C SER A 13 -17.92 -50.13 35.04
N GLN A 14 -16.79 -50.80 34.79
CA GLN A 14 -15.57 -50.14 34.31
C GLN A 14 -15.74 -49.60 32.88
N ILE A 15 -16.43 -50.32 32.00
CA ILE A 15 -16.79 -49.84 30.65
C ILE A 15 -17.72 -48.63 30.75
N ALA A 16 -18.76 -48.68 31.59
CA ALA A 16 -19.69 -47.56 31.78
C ALA A 16 -18.98 -46.30 32.28
N ALA A 17 -18.05 -46.43 33.23
CA ALA A 17 -17.22 -45.32 33.71
C ALA A 17 -16.31 -44.76 32.60
N GLY A 18 -15.70 -45.63 31.79
CA GLY A 18 -14.92 -45.23 30.62
C GLY A 18 -15.76 -44.49 29.58
N ASN A 19 -16.98 -44.94 29.31
CA ASN A 19 -17.91 -44.29 28.38
C ASN A 19 -18.39 -42.93 28.87
N LEU A 20 -18.64 -42.76 30.17
CA LEU A 20 -18.95 -41.45 30.74
C LEU A 20 -17.81 -40.45 30.53
N ASN A 21 -16.56 -40.90 30.71
CA ASN A 21 -15.40 -40.06 30.42
C ASN A 21 -15.28 -39.73 28.92
N LEU A 22 -15.52 -40.72 28.05
CA LEU A 22 -15.50 -40.51 26.60
C LEU A 22 -16.62 -39.55 26.16
N SER A 23 -17.82 -39.64 26.75
CA SER A 23 -18.94 -38.73 26.51
C SER A 23 -18.54 -37.29 26.81
N SER A 24 -18.01 -37.04 28.01
CA SER A 24 -17.59 -35.70 28.45
C SER A 24 -16.51 -35.11 27.53
N ARG A 25 -15.54 -35.92 27.09
CA ARG A 25 -14.52 -35.48 26.14
C ARG A 25 -15.07 -35.22 24.75
N THR A 26 -16.06 -36.00 24.32
CA THR A 26 -16.73 -35.82 23.02
C THR A 26 -17.55 -34.52 23.00
N GLU A 27 -18.25 -34.21 24.09
CA GLU A 27 -18.96 -32.93 24.27
C GLU A 27 -18.00 -31.73 24.29
N GLU A 28 -16.88 -31.82 25.02
CA GLU A 28 -15.86 -30.76 25.05
C GLU A 28 -15.20 -30.55 23.68
N GLN A 29 -14.96 -31.65 22.95
CA GLN A 29 -14.45 -31.61 21.59
C GLN A 29 -15.46 -30.98 20.62
N ALA A 30 -16.75 -31.30 20.74
CA ALA A 30 -17.81 -30.69 19.93
C ALA A 30 -17.87 -29.16 20.16
N ALA A 31 -17.84 -28.72 21.42
CA ALA A 31 -17.79 -27.29 21.75
C ALA A 31 -16.55 -26.58 21.17
N SER A 32 -15.38 -27.24 21.24
CA SER A 32 -14.13 -26.71 20.67
C SER A 32 -14.18 -26.62 19.14
N LEU A 33 -14.87 -27.55 18.47
CA LEU A 33 -15.06 -27.53 17.03
C LEU A 33 -16.00 -26.40 16.60
N GLU A 34 -17.07 -26.12 17.34
CA GLU A 34 -17.94 -24.97 17.07
C GLU A 34 -17.18 -23.64 17.15
N GLU A 35 -16.36 -23.46 18.18
CA GLU A 35 -15.52 -22.27 18.32
C GLU A 35 -14.48 -22.17 17.19
N THR A 36 -13.85 -23.30 16.84
CA THR A 36 -12.89 -23.36 15.73
C THR A 36 -13.54 -23.00 14.40
N ALA A 37 -14.74 -23.52 14.12
CA ALA A 37 -15.49 -23.22 12.91
C ALA A 37 -15.90 -21.73 12.85
N ALA A 38 -16.32 -21.15 13.97
CA ALA A 38 -16.62 -19.72 14.06
C ALA A 38 -15.39 -18.85 13.76
N ASN A 39 -14.23 -19.19 14.34
CA ASN A 39 -12.96 -18.50 14.11
C ASN A 39 -12.51 -18.62 12.64
N ILE A 40 -12.68 -19.80 12.02
CA ILE A 40 -12.41 -19.99 10.59
C ILE A 40 -13.33 -19.13 9.72
N GLY A 41 -14.60 -19.01 10.08
CA GLY A 41 -15.53 -18.10 9.39
C GLY A 41 -15.07 -16.64 9.43
N GLU A 42 -14.62 -16.16 10.58
CA GLU A 42 -14.07 -14.80 10.74
C GLU A 42 -12.76 -14.61 9.96
N LEU A 43 -11.86 -15.60 10.01
CA LEU A 43 -10.62 -15.59 9.22
C LEU A 43 -10.91 -15.52 7.71
N THR A 44 -11.86 -16.32 7.22
CA THR A 44 -12.30 -16.31 5.82
C THR A 44 -12.78 -14.93 5.40
N SER A 45 -13.63 -14.30 6.23
CA SER A 45 -14.13 -12.94 6.01
C SER A 45 -12.98 -11.92 5.96
N THR A 46 -12.02 -12.02 6.87
CA THR A 46 -10.87 -11.12 6.94
C THR A 46 -9.96 -11.28 5.72
N VAL A 47 -9.65 -12.51 5.30
CA VAL A 47 -8.83 -12.79 4.12
C VAL A 47 -9.52 -12.27 2.85
N ARG A 48 -10.84 -12.46 2.72
CA ARG A 48 -11.60 -11.90 1.60
C ARG A 48 -11.52 -10.38 1.56
N ARG A 49 -11.73 -9.72 2.71
CA ARG A 49 -11.63 -8.25 2.83
C ARG A 49 -10.23 -7.75 2.49
N ASN A 50 -9.17 -8.47 2.88
CA ASN A 50 -7.79 -8.14 2.51
C ASN A 50 -7.57 -8.22 1.00
N SER A 51 -8.09 -9.27 0.34
CA SER A 51 -8.01 -9.42 -1.11
C SER A 51 -8.75 -8.28 -1.83
N GLU A 52 -9.98 -7.94 -1.41
CA GLU A 52 -10.74 -6.82 -1.98
C GLU A 52 -10.01 -5.48 -1.77
N SER A 53 -9.43 -5.27 -0.58
CA SER A 53 -8.65 -4.06 -0.26
C SER A 53 -7.38 -3.97 -1.10
N ALA A 54 -6.70 -5.10 -1.36
CA ALA A 54 -5.53 -5.15 -2.23
C ALA A 54 -5.89 -4.77 -3.68
N VAL A 55 -7.00 -5.29 -4.21
CA VAL A 55 -7.46 -4.91 -5.56
C VAL A 55 -7.75 -3.40 -5.64
N GLN A 56 -8.42 -2.83 -4.64
CA GLN A 56 -8.69 -1.39 -4.59
C GLN A 56 -7.40 -0.57 -4.48
N ALA A 57 -6.47 -0.98 -3.62
CA ALA A 57 -5.18 -0.31 -3.45
C ALA A 57 -4.35 -0.33 -4.74
N SER A 58 -4.37 -1.43 -5.48
CA SER A 58 -3.69 -1.57 -6.78
C SER A 58 -4.27 -0.61 -7.82
N SER A 59 -5.60 -0.52 -7.90
CA SER A 59 -6.28 0.45 -8.77
C SER A 59 -5.92 1.89 -8.43
N LEU A 60 -5.96 2.24 -7.14
CA LEU A 60 -5.60 3.59 -6.67
C LEU A 60 -4.13 3.94 -6.96
N ALA A 61 -3.22 2.98 -6.75
CA ALA A 61 -1.80 3.13 -7.10
C ALA A 61 -1.63 3.35 -8.61
N GLY A 62 -2.36 2.61 -9.46
CA GLY A 62 -2.37 2.83 -10.91
C GLY A 62 -2.81 4.24 -11.30
N HIS A 63 -3.89 4.75 -10.71
CA HIS A 63 -4.35 6.13 -10.94
C HIS A 63 -3.35 7.19 -10.45
N ALA A 64 -2.70 6.96 -9.31
CA ALA A 64 -1.66 7.84 -8.79
C ALA A 64 -0.44 7.88 -9.72
N SER A 65 -0.02 6.71 -10.24
CA SER A 65 1.08 6.60 -11.21
C SER A 65 0.77 7.37 -12.49
N ASP A 66 -0.42 7.19 -13.09
CA ASP A 66 -0.82 7.94 -14.29
C ASP A 66 -0.83 9.46 -14.05
N THR A 67 -1.30 9.89 -12.88
CA THR A 67 -1.29 11.31 -12.50
C THR A 67 0.13 11.85 -12.34
N ALA A 68 1.02 11.09 -11.72
CA ALA A 68 2.43 11.46 -11.60
C ALA A 68 3.11 11.54 -12.97
N VAL A 69 2.89 10.57 -13.87
CA VAL A 69 3.42 10.58 -15.25
C VAL A 69 2.94 11.81 -16.01
N ARG A 70 1.66 12.18 -15.91
CA ARG A 70 1.12 13.41 -16.51
C ARG A 70 1.76 14.65 -15.88
N GLY A 71 1.96 14.68 -14.57
CA GLY A 71 2.68 15.75 -13.87
C GLY A 71 4.10 15.93 -14.38
N GLY A 72 4.84 14.83 -14.59
CA GLY A 72 6.20 14.85 -15.13
C GLY A 72 6.26 15.42 -16.55
N LYS A 73 5.28 15.08 -17.41
CA LYS A 73 5.16 15.69 -18.74
C LYS A 73 4.96 17.21 -18.67
N VAL A 74 4.08 17.68 -17.79
CA VAL A 74 3.85 19.12 -17.59
C VAL A 74 5.13 19.82 -17.10
N MET A 75 5.87 19.22 -16.16
CA MET A 75 7.15 19.79 -15.71
C MET A 75 8.16 19.91 -16.86
N ASN A 76 8.26 18.89 -17.72
CA ASN A 76 9.12 18.95 -18.90
C ASN A 76 8.72 20.06 -19.89
N GLU A 77 7.42 20.25 -20.14
CA GLU A 77 6.93 21.36 -20.98
C GLU A 77 7.26 22.74 -20.36
N VAL A 78 7.18 22.87 -19.04
CA VAL A 78 7.57 24.09 -18.33
C VAL A 78 9.07 24.36 -18.46
N VAL A 79 9.92 23.34 -18.33
CA VAL A 79 11.38 23.48 -18.56
C VAL A 79 11.67 23.95 -19.98
N GLN A 80 11.01 23.35 -20.99
CA GLN A 80 11.18 23.76 -22.39
C GLN A 80 10.74 25.21 -22.61
N THR A 81 9.64 25.64 -21.97
CA THR A 81 9.16 27.01 -22.04
C THR A 81 10.14 27.99 -21.40
N MET A 82 10.69 27.66 -20.23
CA MET A 82 11.69 28.48 -19.55
C MET A 82 12.97 28.62 -20.39
N GLN A 83 13.40 27.55 -21.06
CA GLN A 83 14.53 27.60 -21.99
C GLN A 83 14.26 28.57 -23.15
N GLY A 84 13.06 28.52 -23.75
CA GLY A 84 12.66 29.46 -24.81
C GLY A 84 12.57 30.92 -24.34
N ILE A 85 12.15 31.15 -23.09
CA ILE A 85 12.15 32.49 -22.47
C ILE A 85 13.60 32.98 -22.28
N SER A 86 14.50 32.11 -21.83
CA SER A 86 15.91 32.45 -21.64
C SER A 86 16.58 32.84 -22.96
N GLU A 87 16.38 32.05 -24.02
CA GLU A 87 16.89 32.34 -25.37
C GLU A 87 16.31 33.66 -25.92
N SER A 88 15.02 33.89 -25.73
CA SER A 88 14.38 35.14 -26.13
C SER A 88 14.96 36.34 -25.37
N SER A 89 15.19 36.19 -24.07
CA SER A 89 15.77 37.24 -23.22
C SER A 89 17.21 37.56 -23.62
N ALA A 90 18.02 36.55 -23.93
CA ALA A 90 19.37 36.72 -24.45
C ALA A 90 19.38 37.54 -25.75
N LYS A 91 18.47 37.22 -26.69
CA LYS A 91 18.33 37.94 -27.96
C LYS A 91 17.90 39.40 -27.75
N VAL A 92 17.01 39.68 -26.82
CA VAL A 92 16.67 41.06 -26.45
C VAL A 92 17.90 41.77 -25.87
N GLY A 93 18.69 41.09 -25.03
CA GLY A 93 19.94 41.63 -24.50
C GLY A 93 20.95 42.04 -25.58
N GLU A 94 21.08 41.23 -26.65
CA GLU A 94 21.90 41.57 -27.82
C GLU A 94 21.38 42.82 -28.55
N ILE A 95 20.07 42.91 -28.79
CA ILE A 95 19.43 44.07 -29.44
C ILE A 95 19.68 45.35 -28.62
N ILE A 96 19.54 45.29 -27.30
CA ILE A 96 19.81 46.41 -26.42
C ILE A 96 21.28 46.82 -26.46
N GLY A 97 22.21 45.86 -26.61
CA GLY A 97 23.63 46.15 -26.84
C GLY A 97 23.88 46.91 -28.15
N VAL A 98 23.14 46.60 -29.22
CA VAL A 98 23.19 47.36 -30.48
C VAL A 98 22.64 48.78 -30.29
N ILE A 99 21.53 48.93 -29.56
CA ILE A 99 20.95 50.25 -29.27
C ILE A 99 21.91 51.14 -28.46
N ASP A 100 22.57 50.58 -27.45
CA ASP A 100 23.60 51.29 -26.67
C ASP A 100 24.77 51.74 -27.57
N SER A 101 25.20 50.88 -28.50
CA SER A 101 26.24 51.21 -29.48
C SER A 101 25.81 52.34 -30.43
N ILE A 102 24.55 52.34 -30.90
CA ILE A 102 23.97 53.40 -31.73
C ILE A 102 23.90 54.72 -30.95
N ALA A 103 23.47 54.68 -29.69
CA ALA A 103 23.41 55.85 -28.82
C ALA A 103 24.81 56.44 -28.61
N PHE A 104 25.82 55.60 -28.40
CA PHE A 104 27.22 56.03 -28.30
C PHE A 104 27.71 56.69 -29.59
N GLN A 105 27.49 56.07 -30.76
CA GLN A 105 27.85 56.65 -32.05
C GLN A 105 27.16 58.00 -32.29
N THR A 106 25.87 58.09 -31.96
CA THR A 106 25.08 59.33 -32.09
C THR A 106 25.64 60.44 -31.19
N ASN A 107 26.05 60.11 -29.97
CA ASN A 107 26.69 61.04 -29.05
C ASN A 107 28.04 61.56 -29.60
N ILE A 108 28.84 60.71 -30.25
CA ILE A 108 30.09 61.13 -30.91
C ILE A 108 29.82 62.01 -32.15
N LEU A 109 28.84 61.65 -32.98
CA LEU A 109 28.45 62.47 -34.14
C LEU A 109 27.96 63.86 -33.69
N ALA A 110 27.13 63.92 -32.65
CA ALA A 110 26.61 65.17 -32.09
C ALA A 110 27.73 66.04 -31.52
N LEU A 111 28.73 65.44 -30.86
CA LEU A 111 29.91 66.15 -30.39
C LEU A 111 30.71 66.76 -31.56
N ASN A 112 30.96 65.97 -32.61
CA ASN A 112 31.68 66.45 -33.79
C ASN A 112 30.92 67.60 -34.49
N ALA A 113 29.59 67.49 -34.60
CA ALA A 113 28.74 68.53 -35.16
C ALA A 113 28.77 69.82 -34.31
N ALA A 114 28.77 69.70 -32.98
CA ALA A 114 28.90 70.86 -32.09
C ALA A 114 30.25 71.57 -32.26
N VAL A 115 31.34 70.80 -32.45
CA VAL A 115 32.68 71.35 -32.72
C VAL A 115 32.72 72.08 -34.06
N GLU A 116 32.17 71.50 -35.13
CA GLU A 116 32.15 72.15 -36.45
C GLU A 116 31.24 73.39 -36.48
N ALA A 117 30.11 73.34 -35.76
CA ALA A 117 29.22 74.49 -35.58
C ALA A 117 29.93 75.64 -34.84
N ALA A 118 30.74 75.35 -33.82
CA ALA A 118 31.56 76.36 -33.14
C ALA A 118 32.61 76.96 -34.09
N ARG A 119 33.18 76.14 -34.99
CA ARG A 119 34.15 76.57 -36.00
C ARG A 119 33.56 77.53 -37.03
N ALA A 120 32.28 77.39 -37.35
CA ALA A 120 31.54 78.27 -38.27
C ALA A 120 31.11 79.61 -37.65
N GLY A 121 31.38 79.85 -36.35
CA GLY A 121 31.08 81.11 -35.66
C GLY A 121 29.58 81.41 -35.60
N GLU A 122 29.19 82.66 -35.86
CA GLU A 122 27.78 83.11 -35.77
C GLU A 122 26.84 82.37 -36.75
N GLN A 123 27.35 81.87 -37.88
CA GLN A 123 26.54 81.11 -38.85
C GLN A 123 26.21 79.69 -38.36
N GLY A 124 27.00 79.14 -37.44
CA GLY A 124 26.82 77.80 -36.88
C GLY A 124 25.92 77.76 -35.63
N ARG A 125 25.46 78.90 -35.12
CA ARG A 125 24.77 79.00 -33.82
C ARG A 125 23.53 78.11 -33.71
N GLY A 126 22.70 78.07 -34.77
CA GLY A 126 21.52 77.18 -34.83
C GLY A 126 21.89 75.70 -34.84
N PHE A 127 22.95 75.32 -35.58
CA PHE A 127 23.45 73.95 -35.63
C PHE A 127 24.03 73.50 -34.29
N ALA A 128 24.70 74.39 -33.55
CA ALA A 128 25.26 74.09 -32.23
C ALA A 128 24.17 73.69 -31.22
N VAL A 129 23.01 74.36 -31.25
CA VAL A 129 21.86 74.04 -30.37
C VAL A 129 21.29 72.67 -30.71
N VAL A 130 21.06 72.38 -32.00
CA VAL A 130 20.56 71.07 -32.44
C VAL A 130 21.55 69.96 -32.06
N ALA A 131 22.84 70.17 -32.25
CA ALA A 131 23.88 69.21 -31.85
C ALA A 131 23.87 68.94 -30.34
N GLY A 132 23.65 69.96 -29.51
CA GLY A 132 23.48 69.81 -28.06
C GLY A 132 22.26 68.97 -27.67
N GLU A 133 21.13 69.19 -28.33
CA GLU A 133 19.90 68.44 -28.08
C GLU A 133 20.03 66.97 -28.50
N VAL A 134 20.60 66.71 -29.68
CA VAL A 134 20.89 65.35 -30.17
C VAL A 134 21.84 64.63 -29.21
N ARG A 135 22.85 65.32 -28.67
CA ARG A 135 23.77 64.76 -27.68
C ARG A 135 23.05 64.36 -26.40
N THR A 136 22.18 65.23 -25.88
CA THR A 136 21.37 64.96 -24.68
C THR A 136 20.45 63.76 -24.89
N LEU A 137 19.80 63.68 -26.06
CA LEU A 137 18.94 62.55 -26.42
C LEU A 137 19.73 61.23 -26.51
N ALA A 138 20.94 61.26 -27.09
CA ALA A 138 21.82 60.12 -27.18
C ALA A 138 22.26 59.61 -25.80
N GLN A 139 22.62 60.52 -24.88
CA GLN A 139 22.96 60.16 -23.49
C GLN A 139 21.77 59.55 -22.74
N ARG A 140 20.56 60.11 -22.91
CA ARG A 140 19.33 59.55 -22.34
C ARG A 140 19.05 58.14 -22.88
N SER A 141 19.24 57.93 -24.19
CA SER A 141 19.04 56.63 -24.83
C SER A 141 20.02 55.58 -24.31
N ALA A 142 21.30 55.92 -24.13
CA ALA A 142 22.31 55.04 -23.54
C ALA A 142 21.98 54.67 -22.09
N SER A 143 21.53 55.64 -21.28
CA SER A 143 21.09 55.38 -19.90
C SER A 143 19.91 54.40 -19.85
N ALA A 144 18.90 54.60 -20.70
CA ALA A 144 17.75 53.71 -20.78
C ALA A 144 18.14 52.31 -21.27
N ALA A 145 19.02 52.21 -22.27
CA ALA A 145 19.55 50.93 -22.74
C ALA A 145 20.25 50.16 -21.62
N LYS A 146 21.07 50.84 -20.80
CA LYS A 146 21.74 50.23 -19.65
C LYS A 146 20.77 49.72 -18.57
N GLU A 147 19.71 50.49 -18.28
CA GLU A 147 18.66 50.09 -17.33
C GLU A 147 17.90 48.85 -17.83
N ILE A 148 17.48 48.85 -19.10
CA ILE A 148 16.80 47.70 -19.72
C ILE A 148 17.72 46.47 -19.71
N LYS A 149 19.01 46.64 -20.02
CA LYS A 149 19.99 45.54 -19.96
C LYS A 149 20.06 44.92 -18.56
N GLY A 150 20.04 45.73 -17.51
CA GLY A 150 19.98 45.26 -16.12
C GLY A 150 18.72 44.44 -15.82
N LEU A 151 17.55 44.91 -16.27
CA LEU A 151 16.29 44.19 -16.11
C LEU A 151 16.29 42.84 -16.85
N ILE A 152 16.85 42.79 -18.06
CA ILE A 152 16.99 41.54 -18.84
C ILE A 152 17.91 40.54 -18.12
N SER A 153 19.06 41.00 -17.62
CA SER A 153 19.96 40.14 -16.84
C SER A 153 19.26 39.57 -15.61
N GLN A 154 18.54 40.40 -14.84
CA GLN A 154 17.78 39.94 -13.68
C GLN A 154 16.66 38.94 -14.06
N SER A 155 15.96 39.17 -15.17
CA SER A 155 14.93 38.24 -15.65
C SER A 155 15.53 36.90 -16.05
N THR A 156 16.70 36.91 -16.71
CA THR A 156 17.41 35.69 -17.13
C THR A 156 17.82 34.86 -15.92
N GLU A 157 18.41 35.48 -14.90
CA GLU A 157 18.77 34.81 -13.64
C GLU A 157 17.54 34.17 -12.95
N ARG A 158 16.39 34.86 -12.96
CA ARG A 158 15.15 34.32 -12.37
C ARG A 158 14.60 33.14 -13.16
N VAL A 159 14.67 33.20 -14.49
CA VAL A 159 14.24 32.10 -15.37
C VAL A 159 15.13 30.87 -15.17
N GLU A 160 16.45 31.04 -15.09
CA GLU A 160 17.38 29.95 -14.80
C GLU A 160 17.13 29.32 -13.42
N ALA A 161 16.91 30.15 -12.39
CA ALA A 161 16.56 29.66 -11.06
C ALA A 161 15.22 28.89 -11.07
N GLY A 162 14.22 29.40 -11.78
CA GLY A 162 12.94 28.71 -11.99
C GLY A 162 13.10 27.36 -12.71
N ALA A 163 13.90 27.33 -13.77
CA ALA A 163 14.18 26.11 -14.53
C ALA A 163 14.82 25.02 -13.65
N ARG A 164 15.75 25.40 -12.77
CA ARG A 164 16.34 24.46 -11.79
C ARG A 164 15.31 23.88 -10.83
N LEU A 165 14.43 24.71 -10.28
CA LEU A 165 13.38 24.26 -9.35
C LEU A 165 12.37 23.33 -10.04
N VAL A 166 11.98 23.63 -11.28
CA VAL A 166 11.07 22.76 -12.05
C VAL A 166 11.75 21.44 -12.41
N HIS A 167 13.05 21.46 -12.73
CA HIS A 167 13.80 20.24 -12.99
C HIS A 167 13.85 19.33 -11.75
N GLU A 168 14.13 19.89 -10.56
CA GLU A 168 14.09 19.17 -9.29
C GLU A 168 12.68 18.63 -8.97
N ALA A 169 11.63 19.41 -9.23
CA ALA A 169 10.26 18.93 -9.12
C ALA A 169 9.99 17.75 -10.08
N GLY A 170 10.54 17.80 -11.29
CA GLY A 170 10.50 16.70 -12.25
C GLY A 170 11.15 15.42 -11.74
N THR A 171 12.32 15.50 -11.09
CA THR A 171 12.99 14.33 -10.51
C THR A 171 12.20 13.74 -9.34
N ILE A 172 11.59 14.59 -8.50
CA ILE A 172 10.74 14.13 -7.39
C ILE A 172 9.51 13.37 -7.92
N ILE A 173 8.94 13.80 -9.04
CA ILE A 173 7.82 13.09 -9.67
C ILE A 173 8.26 11.70 -10.17
N ASP A 174 9.46 11.56 -10.71
CA ASP A 174 10.01 10.26 -11.14
C ASP A 174 10.21 9.30 -9.95
N ASP A 175 10.71 9.82 -8.83
CA ASP A 175 10.83 9.08 -7.57
C ASP A 175 9.45 8.63 -7.04
N ILE A 176 8.42 9.48 -7.17
CA ILE A 176 7.03 9.13 -6.82
C ILE A 176 6.53 8.00 -7.71
N VAL A 177 6.74 8.06 -9.03
CA VAL A 177 6.34 6.99 -9.96
C VAL A 177 7.00 5.67 -9.57
N THR A 178 8.30 5.69 -9.29
CA THR A 178 9.05 4.50 -8.83
C THR A 178 8.50 3.95 -7.52
N SER A 179 8.21 4.83 -6.56
CA SER A 179 7.64 4.44 -5.26
C SER A 179 6.25 3.81 -5.40
N VAL A 180 5.40 4.37 -6.26
CA VAL A 180 4.05 3.84 -6.54
C VAL A 180 4.12 2.48 -7.24
N HIS A 181 5.08 2.27 -8.14
CA HIS A 181 5.32 0.95 -8.72
C HIS A 181 5.67 -0.10 -7.67
N ARG A 182 6.52 0.25 -6.70
CA ARG A 182 6.87 -0.64 -5.59
C ARG A 182 5.66 -0.96 -4.70
N VAL A 183 4.81 0.02 -4.42
CA VAL A 183 3.53 -0.20 -3.70
C VAL A 183 2.65 -1.17 -4.49
N THR A 184 2.55 -1.00 -5.80
CA THR A 184 1.76 -1.88 -6.68
C THR A 184 2.25 -3.33 -6.62
N GLN A 185 3.58 -3.55 -6.61
CA GLN A 185 4.15 -4.90 -6.43
C GLN A 185 3.78 -5.50 -5.08
N ILE A 186 3.97 -4.76 -3.98
CA ILE A 186 3.65 -5.24 -2.62
C ILE A 186 2.17 -5.61 -2.52
N VAL A 187 1.29 -4.79 -3.08
CA VAL A 187 -0.15 -5.06 -3.12
C VAL A 187 -0.47 -6.32 -3.93
N GLY A 188 0.26 -6.55 -5.03
CA GLY A 188 0.19 -7.79 -5.80
C GLY A 188 0.59 -9.02 -4.97
N GLU A 189 1.68 -8.92 -4.19
CA GLU A 189 2.12 -9.97 -3.27
C GLU A 189 1.07 -10.25 -2.17
N ILE A 190 0.45 -9.20 -1.61
CA ILE A 190 -0.64 -9.35 -0.62
C ILE A 190 -1.84 -10.08 -1.24
N SER A 191 -2.20 -9.74 -2.48
CA SER A 191 -3.31 -10.40 -3.18
C SER A 191 -3.01 -11.88 -3.42
N ALA A 192 -1.80 -12.22 -3.84
CA ALA A 192 -1.37 -13.61 -4.02
C ALA A 192 -1.37 -14.39 -2.69
N ALA A 193 -0.80 -13.80 -1.63
CA ALA A 193 -0.79 -14.40 -0.30
C ALA A 193 -2.21 -14.59 0.27
N SER A 194 -3.12 -13.64 0.02
CA SER A 194 -4.53 -13.77 0.44
C SER A 194 -5.24 -14.91 -0.31
N ALA A 195 -4.95 -15.11 -1.59
CA ALA A 195 -5.50 -16.23 -2.35
C ALA A 195 -4.99 -17.59 -1.84
N GLU A 196 -3.70 -17.67 -1.49
CA GLU A 196 -3.11 -18.86 -0.87
C GLU A 196 -3.73 -19.13 0.51
N GLN A 197 -3.90 -18.09 1.34
CA GLN A 197 -4.58 -18.20 2.62
C GLN A 197 -6.02 -18.69 2.48
N SER A 198 -6.77 -18.19 1.49
CA SER A 198 -8.13 -18.66 1.22
C SER A 198 -8.15 -20.16 0.90
N THR A 199 -7.22 -20.61 0.07
CA THR A 199 -7.08 -22.04 -0.27
C THR A 199 -6.72 -22.88 0.96
N GLY A 200 -5.81 -22.38 1.81
CA GLY A 200 -5.45 -23.04 3.06
C GLY A 200 -6.62 -23.13 4.04
N ILE A 201 -7.44 -22.07 4.12
CA ILE A 201 -8.64 -22.06 4.95
C ILE A 201 -9.67 -23.09 4.46
N ASP A 202 -9.87 -23.21 3.15
CA ASP A 202 -10.76 -24.24 2.59
C ASP A 202 -10.33 -25.65 3.00
N GLN A 203 -9.02 -25.93 2.99
CA GLN A 203 -8.46 -27.21 3.44
C GLN A 203 -8.71 -27.44 4.94
N VAL A 204 -8.53 -26.41 5.77
CA VAL A 204 -8.81 -26.49 7.21
C VAL A 204 -10.30 -26.75 7.45
N ASN A 205 -11.19 -26.10 6.69
CA ASN A 205 -12.64 -26.33 6.78
C ASN A 205 -13.00 -27.79 6.48
N VAL A 206 -12.39 -28.41 5.45
CA VAL A 206 -12.60 -29.84 5.17
C VAL A 206 -12.12 -30.71 6.33
N ALA A 207 -10.95 -30.41 6.90
CA ALA A 207 -10.42 -31.16 8.04
C ALA A 207 -11.32 -31.03 9.29
N VAL A 208 -11.84 -29.84 9.58
CA VAL A 208 -12.77 -29.61 10.70
C VAL A 208 -14.06 -30.42 10.49
N GLY A 209 -14.62 -30.45 9.28
CA GLY A 209 -15.79 -31.27 8.96
C GLY A 209 -15.55 -32.77 9.17
N GLN A 210 -14.35 -33.27 8.87
CA GLN A 210 -13.99 -34.67 9.14
C GLN A 210 -13.88 -34.96 10.65
N ILE A 211 -13.34 -34.03 11.44
CA ILE A 211 -13.28 -34.20 12.90
C ILE A 211 -14.69 -34.14 13.49
N GLU A 212 -15.58 -33.30 12.97
CA GLU A 212 -16.99 -33.25 13.36
C GLU A 212 -17.69 -34.59 13.11
N GLU A 213 -17.48 -35.19 11.93
CA GLU A 213 -18.02 -36.53 11.61
C GLU A 213 -17.55 -37.59 12.62
N VAL A 214 -16.25 -37.62 12.93
CA VAL A 214 -15.68 -38.55 13.93
C VAL A 214 -16.24 -38.26 15.33
N THR A 215 -16.45 -36.99 15.68
CA THR A 215 -17.03 -36.58 16.96
C THR A 215 -18.47 -37.09 17.09
N GLN A 216 -19.27 -36.97 16.04
CA GLN A 216 -20.63 -37.52 16.01
C GLN A 216 -20.63 -39.05 16.07
N GLN A 217 -19.72 -39.72 15.36
CA GLN A 217 -19.57 -41.18 15.46
C GLN A 217 -19.17 -41.63 16.88
N ASN A 218 -18.28 -40.89 17.55
CA ASN A 218 -17.91 -41.16 18.94
C ASN A 218 -19.10 -41.01 19.88
N ALA A 219 -19.94 -39.99 19.69
CA ALA A 219 -21.16 -39.81 20.49
C ALA A 219 -22.12 -41.01 20.32
N ALA A 220 -22.34 -41.46 19.08
CA ALA A 220 -23.16 -42.65 18.82
C ALA A 220 -22.55 -43.92 19.44
N LEU A 221 -21.24 -44.12 19.32
CA LEU A 221 -20.54 -45.26 19.93
C LEU A 221 -20.62 -45.23 21.47
N VAL A 222 -20.59 -44.05 22.08
CA VAL A 222 -20.76 -43.88 23.52
C VAL A 222 -22.18 -44.29 23.95
N GLU A 223 -23.22 -43.91 23.20
CA GLU A 223 -24.59 -44.35 23.49
C GLU A 223 -24.73 -45.87 23.36
N GLU A 224 -24.24 -46.45 22.26
CA GLU A 224 -24.30 -47.90 22.01
C GLU A 224 -23.54 -48.71 23.07
N ALA A 225 -22.30 -48.32 23.39
CA ALA A 225 -21.50 -49.03 24.38
C ALA A 225 -22.02 -48.83 25.81
N SER A 226 -22.68 -47.72 26.12
CA SER A 226 -23.34 -47.51 27.42
C SER A 226 -24.55 -48.43 27.58
N ALA A 227 -25.36 -48.57 26.52
CA ALA A 227 -26.47 -49.51 26.48
C ALA A 227 -26.00 -50.97 26.58
N ALA A 228 -24.93 -51.34 25.87
CA ALA A 228 -24.33 -52.67 25.95
C ALA A 228 -23.77 -52.99 27.36
N ALA A 229 -23.09 -52.02 27.99
CA ALA A 229 -22.59 -52.16 29.35
C ALA A 229 -23.71 -52.36 30.38
N HIS A 230 -24.82 -51.61 30.24
CA HIS A 230 -26.01 -51.81 31.07
C HIS A 230 -26.62 -53.19 30.89
N ALA A 231 -26.82 -53.63 29.65
CA ALA A 231 -27.36 -54.95 29.35
C ALA A 231 -26.49 -56.08 29.95
N MET A 232 -25.16 -55.99 29.81
CA MET A 232 -24.23 -56.95 30.42
C MET A 232 -24.32 -56.97 31.95
N ALA A 233 -24.44 -55.81 32.60
CA ALA A 233 -24.60 -55.72 34.03
C ALA A 233 -25.91 -56.36 34.53
N GLU A 234 -27.02 -56.12 33.83
CA GLU A 234 -28.32 -56.75 34.13
C GLU A 234 -28.29 -58.27 33.96
N GLN A 235 -27.60 -58.75 32.92
CA GLN A 235 -27.46 -60.18 32.62
C GLN A 235 -26.57 -60.88 33.67
N ALA A 236 -25.50 -60.20 34.11
CA ALA A 236 -24.64 -60.66 35.20
C ALA A 236 -25.39 -60.74 36.54
N ASP A 237 -26.20 -59.74 36.89
CA ASP A 237 -27.01 -59.77 38.11
C ASP A 237 -28.09 -60.85 38.05
N SER A 238 -28.70 -61.05 36.89
CA SER A 238 -29.68 -62.13 36.67
C SER A 238 -29.05 -63.53 36.81
N LEU A 239 -27.84 -63.73 36.26
CA LEU A 239 -27.07 -64.97 36.46
C LEU A 239 -26.72 -65.19 37.94
N ARG A 240 -26.31 -64.12 38.64
CA ARG A 240 -26.00 -64.17 40.07
C ARG A 240 -27.22 -64.59 40.89
N ARG A 241 -28.39 -64.00 40.63
CA ARG A 241 -29.67 -64.38 41.25
C ARG A 241 -30.03 -65.84 40.97
N ALA A 242 -29.88 -66.30 39.73
CA ALA A 242 -30.20 -67.69 39.35
C ALA A 242 -29.30 -68.72 40.05
N VAL A 243 -27.99 -68.46 40.15
CA VAL A 243 -27.04 -69.37 40.82
C VAL A 243 -27.21 -69.36 42.35
N ALA A 244 -27.62 -68.23 42.95
CA ALA A 244 -27.84 -68.12 44.39
C ALA A 244 -28.96 -69.03 44.94
N VAL A 245 -29.86 -69.51 44.07
CA VAL A 245 -30.91 -70.47 44.44
C VAL A 245 -30.36 -71.88 44.68
N PHE A 246 -29.22 -72.22 44.07
CA PHE A 246 -28.59 -73.54 44.23
C PHE A 246 -27.83 -73.62 45.57
N LYS A 247 -28.42 -74.29 46.57
CA LYS A 247 -27.69 -74.71 47.78
C LYS A 247 -26.82 -75.92 47.46
N LEU A 248 -25.51 -75.76 47.52
CA LEU A 248 -24.58 -76.88 47.50
C LEU A 248 -24.75 -77.66 48.81
N ARG A 249 -25.13 -78.94 48.70
CA ARG A 249 -25.11 -79.88 49.83
C ARG A 249 -23.66 -80.04 50.23
N ASP A 250 -23.33 -79.61 51.45
CA ASP A 250 -22.03 -79.83 52.04
C ASP A 250 -21.76 -81.33 52.01
N SER A 251 -20.80 -81.76 51.19
CA SER A 251 -20.38 -83.15 51.17
C SER A 251 -19.53 -83.36 52.40
N ALA A 252 -20.21 -83.55 53.52
CA ALA A 252 -19.71 -84.31 54.64
C ALA A 252 -19.37 -85.72 54.13
N VAL A 253 -18.13 -85.89 53.66
CA VAL A 253 -17.46 -87.19 53.69
C VAL A 253 -16.71 -87.20 55.02
N GLY A 254 -17.35 -87.82 56.01
CA GLY A 254 -16.65 -88.27 57.20
C GLY A 254 -15.76 -89.46 56.85
N ALA A 255 -14.47 -89.31 57.14
CA ALA A 255 -13.63 -90.27 57.88
C ALA A 255 -12.27 -89.60 58.13
#